data_AF-A0A353YXY6-F1
#
_entry.id   AF-A0A353YXY6-F1
#
_cell.length_a   1.000
_cell.length_b   1.000
_cell.length_c   1.000
_cell.angle_alpha   90.00
_cell.angle_beta   90.00
_cell.angle_gamma   90.00
#
_symmetry.space_group_name_H-M   'P 1'
#
loop_
_entity.id
_entity.type
_entity.pdbx_description
1 polymer ?
#
loop_
_entity_poly.entity_id
_entity_poly.type
_entity_poly.pdbx_seq_one_letter_code
_entity_poly.pdbx_strand_id
1 'polypeptide(L)'
;MSEEIIPIVIVPLFFAAVVLSFYFYFRARNKERMAMIEKGIYSIEFKKSNNGVLRWSLLLIGFAIGLLFGMIIESTTQLDEEVAYFSMIFLFGGLGLLASYIIEQKKKASE
;
A
#
# COMPACT_ATOMS: atom_id res chain seq x y z
N MET A 1 -29.45 26.25 7.11
CA MET A 1 -28.19 27.00 6.92
C MET A 1 -27.06 26.54 7.85
N SER A 2 -27.30 26.04 9.07
CA SER A 2 -26.24 25.53 9.97
C SER A 2 -25.74 24.13 9.65
N GLU A 3 -26.59 23.25 9.11
CA GLU A 3 -26.29 21.84 8.81
C GLU A 3 -25.21 21.66 7.71
N GLU A 4 -25.09 22.61 6.76
CA GLU A 4 -24.13 22.54 5.65
C GLU A 4 -22.75 23.10 5.99
N ILE A 5 -22.63 23.87 7.07
CA ILE A 5 -21.36 24.50 7.48
C ILE A 5 -20.44 23.45 8.14
N ILE A 6 -21.03 22.47 8.82
CA ILE A 6 -20.32 21.39 9.52
C ILE A 6 -19.42 20.58 8.57
N PRO A 7 -19.91 20.02 7.45
CA PRO A 7 -19.05 19.29 6.52
C PRO A 7 -18.02 20.20 5.84
N ILE A 8 -18.37 21.47 5.57
CA ILE A 8 -17.47 22.43 4.93
C ILE A 8 -16.25 22.80 5.78
N VAL A 9 -16.36 22.73 7.11
CA VAL A 9 -15.25 23.00 8.03
C VAL A 9 -14.50 21.72 8.42
N ILE A 10 -15.22 20.62 8.66
CA ILE A 10 -14.61 19.37 9.14
C ILE A 10 -13.75 18.70 8.05
N VAL A 11 -14.23 18.68 6.81
CA VAL A 11 -13.50 18.04 5.69
C VAL A 11 -12.12 18.65 5.45
N PRO A 12 -11.95 19.98 5.29
CA PRO A 12 -10.62 20.56 5.10
C PRO A 12 -9.75 20.45 6.36
N LEU A 13 -10.34 20.51 7.56
CA LEU A 13 -9.59 20.35 8.80
C LEU A 13 -9.02 18.95 8.95
N PHE A 14 -9.81 17.92 8.63
CA PHE A 14 -9.37 16.53 8.62
C PHE A 14 -8.26 16.31 7.59
N PHE A 15 -8.43 16.85 6.37
CA PHE A 15 -7.41 16.75 5.34
C PHE A 15 -6.10 17.44 5.74
N ALA A 16 -6.19 18.64 6.33
CA ALA A 16 -5.04 19.37 6.86
C ALA A 16 -4.32 18.57 7.97
N ALA A 17 -5.06 17.92 8.88
CA ALA A 17 -4.49 17.10 9.94
C ALA A 17 -3.71 15.89 9.38
N VAL A 18 -4.27 15.20 8.37
CA VAL A 18 -3.59 14.07 7.71
C VAL A 18 -2.30 14.54 7.03
N VAL A 19 -2.36 15.61 6.25
CA VAL A 19 -1.18 16.17 5.56
C VAL A 19 -0.11 16.62 6.55
N LEU A 20 -0.50 17.31 7.63
CA LEU A 20 0.41 17.73 8.70
C LEU A 20 1.08 16.53 9.39
N SER A 21 0.31 15.48 9.70
CA SER A 21 0.84 14.26 10.32
C SER A 21 1.91 13.60 9.43
N PHE A 22 1.62 13.44 8.14
CA PHE A 22 2.60 12.94 7.17
C PHE A 22 3.82 13.85 7.08
N TYR A 23 3.63 15.17 6.99
CA TYR A 23 4.73 16.14 6.94
C TYR A 23 5.65 16.04 8.17
N PHE A 24 5.07 15.98 9.37
CA PHE A 24 5.83 15.81 10.60
C PHE A 24 6.55 14.46 10.66
N TYR A 25 5.90 13.37 10.25
CA TYR A 25 6.52 12.05 10.19
C TYR A 25 7.75 12.03 9.26
N PHE A 26 7.62 12.57 8.04
CA PHE A 26 8.74 12.67 7.10
C PHE A 26 9.85 13.57 7.64
N ARG A 27 9.50 14.70 8.27
CA ARG A 27 10.48 15.63 8.85
C ARG A 27 11.24 15.02 10.03
N ALA A 28 10.56 14.25 10.89
CA ALA A 28 11.17 13.56 12.03
C ALA A 28 12.21 12.53 11.54
N ARG A 29 11.84 11.68 10.57
CA ARG A 29 12.75 10.71 9.94
C ARG A 29 13.97 11.38 9.32
N ASN A 30 13.80 12.52 8.67
CA ASN A 30 14.93 13.24 8.06
C ASN A 30 15.87 13.82 9.13
N LYS A 31 15.35 14.35 10.24
CA LYS A 31 16.17 14.86 11.35
C LYS A 31 16.97 13.74 12.04
N GLU A 32 16.34 12.59 12.28
CA GLU A 32 17.01 11.42 12.85
C GLU A 32 18.18 10.96 11.98
N ARG A 33 17.99 10.95 10.65
CA ARG A 33 19.05 10.59 9.69
C ARG A 33 20.21 11.58 9.67
N MET A 34 19.93 12.88 9.72
CA MET A 34 20.99 13.91 9.77
C MET A 34 21.79 13.82 11.08
N ALA A 35 21.12 13.59 12.20
CA ALA A 35 21.79 13.43 13.49
C ALA A 35 22.71 12.18 13.54
N MET A 36 22.36 11.11 12.81
CA MET A 36 23.23 9.93 12.67
C MET A 36 24.46 10.19 11.77
N ILE A 37 24.32 11.03 10.75
CA ILE A 37 25.43 11.48 9.89
C ILE A 37 26.39 12.37 10.69
N GLU A 38 25.87 13.34 11.43
CA GLU A 38 26.67 14.27 12.26
C GLU A 38 27.46 13.55 13.36
N LYS A 39 26.91 12.46 13.91
CA LYS A 39 27.58 11.61 14.90
C LYS A 39 28.59 10.63 14.31
N GLY A 40 28.75 10.59 12.98
CA GLY A 40 29.69 9.69 12.29
C GLY A 40 29.31 8.20 12.36
N ILE A 41 28.08 7.87 12.79
CA ILE A 41 27.59 6.48 12.94
C ILE A 41 26.91 5.98 11.66
N TYR A 42 26.68 6.87 10.68
CA TYR A 42 25.99 6.52 9.45
C TYR A 42 26.89 5.72 8.50
N SER A 43 27.00 4.40 8.73
CA SER A 43 27.42 3.48 7.70
C SER A 43 26.31 3.45 6.64
N ILE A 44 26.66 3.86 5.43
CA ILE A 44 25.75 3.79 4.29
C ILE A 44 25.67 2.32 3.86
N GLU A 45 24.98 1.49 4.64
CA GLU A 45 24.53 0.18 4.16
C GLU A 45 23.39 0.42 3.16
N PHE A 46 23.76 0.71 1.90
CA PHE A 46 22.83 0.71 0.79
C PHE A 46 22.36 -0.73 0.47
N LYS A 47 21.76 -1.44 1.41
CA LYS A 47 20.87 -2.57 1.11
C LYS A 47 19.45 -2.06 0.87
N LYS A 48 19.30 -1.09 -0.03
CA LYS A 48 17.97 -0.71 -0.51
C LYS A 48 17.60 -1.66 -1.64
N SER A 49 17.30 -2.92 -1.32
CA SER A 49 16.55 -3.75 -2.26
C SER A 49 15.16 -3.13 -2.34
N ASN A 50 14.97 -2.21 -3.29
CA ASN A 50 13.72 -1.52 -3.51
C ASN A 50 12.71 -2.48 -4.15
N ASN A 51 12.37 -3.55 -3.41
CA ASN A 51 11.42 -4.57 -3.83
C ASN A 51 9.98 -4.05 -3.77
N GLY A 52 9.78 -2.80 -3.33
CA GLY A 52 8.48 -2.14 -3.36
C GLY A 52 7.84 -2.19 -4.74
N VAL A 53 8.63 -2.02 -5.82
CA VAL A 53 8.12 -2.12 -7.19
C VAL A 53 7.57 -3.53 -7.49
N LEU A 54 8.26 -4.59 -7.02
CA LEU A 54 7.83 -5.98 -7.22
C LEU A 54 6.56 -6.32 -6.41
N ARG A 55 6.45 -5.81 -5.17
CA ARG A 55 5.26 -5.98 -4.34
C ARG A 55 4.04 -5.31 -4.96
N TRP A 56 4.21 -4.05 -5.38
CA TRP A 56 3.13 -3.28 -5.97
C TRP A 56 2.74 -3.80 -7.35
N SER A 57 3.70 -4.24 -8.17
CA SER A 57 3.36 -4.82 -9.49
C SER A 57 2.57 -6.11 -9.37
N LEU A 58 2.98 -7.05 -8.51
CA LEU A 58 2.27 -8.31 -8.33
C LEU A 58 0.92 -8.15 -7.63
N LEU A 59 0.78 -7.17 -6.72
CA LEU A 59 -0.51 -6.80 -6.15
C LEU A 59 -1.47 -6.31 -7.24
N LEU A 60 -1.02 -5.38 -8.11
CA LEU A 60 -1.87 -4.82 -9.17
C LEU A 60 -2.23 -5.87 -10.22
N ILE A 61 -1.31 -6.78 -10.56
CA ILE A 61 -1.60 -7.93 -11.43
C ILE A 61 -2.66 -8.82 -10.79
N GLY A 62 -2.51 -9.16 -9.50
CA GLY A 62 -3.50 -9.93 -8.75
C GLY A 62 -4.86 -9.25 -8.70
N PHE A 63 -4.90 -7.93 -8.54
CA PHE A 63 -6.13 -7.14 -8.56
C PHE A 63 -6.84 -7.21 -9.93
N ALA A 64 -6.08 -7.07 -11.02
CA ALA A 64 -6.62 -7.16 -12.38
C ALA A 64 -7.18 -8.57 -12.68
N ILE A 65 -6.46 -9.62 -12.29
CA ILE A 65 -6.92 -11.01 -12.44
C ILE A 65 -8.16 -11.25 -11.56
N GLY A 66 -8.15 -10.77 -10.32
CA GLY A 66 -9.28 -10.91 -9.40
C GLY A 66 -10.55 -10.23 -9.90
N LEU A 67 -10.45 -9.06 -10.54
CA LEU A 67 -11.59 -8.40 -11.18
C LEU A 67 -12.16 -9.23 -12.33
N LEU A 68 -11.30 -9.76 -13.21
CA LEU A 68 -11.74 -10.61 -14.33
C LEU A 68 -12.45 -11.87 -13.83
N PHE A 69 -11.91 -12.53 -12.81
CA PHE A 69 -12.53 -13.71 -12.21
C PHE A 69 -13.81 -13.38 -11.44
N GLY A 70 -13.86 -12.22 -10.76
CA GLY A 70 -15.08 -11.72 -10.11
C GLY A 70 -16.24 -11.58 -11.10
N MET A 71 -15.98 -10.96 -12.25
CA MET A 71 -16.97 -10.78 -13.32
C MET A 71 -17.43 -12.12 -13.92
N ILE A 72 -16.52 -13.09 -14.06
CA ILE A 72 -16.88 -14.44 -14.54
C ILE A 72 -17.76 -15.17 -13.53
N ILE A 73 -17.45 -15.05 -12.23
CA ILE A 73 -18.23 -15.71 -11.17
C ILE A 73 -19.61 -15.06 -11.02
N GLU A 74 -19.68 -13.74 -11.06
CA GLU A 74 -20.94 -12.99 -11.05
C GLU A 74 -21.83 -13.39 -12.24
N SER A 75 -21.27 -13.49 -13.45
CA SER A 75 -22.06 -13.84 -14.64
C SER A 75 -22.48 -15.32 -14.70
N THR A 76 -21.76 -16.21 -14.01
CA THR A 76 -22.02 -17.67 -14.02
C THR A 76 -22.80 -18.14 -12.79
N THR A 77 -22.74 -17.40 -11.69
CA THR A 77 -23.29 -17.81 -10.37
C THR A 77 -24.26 -16.75 -9.86
N GLN A 78 -25.28 -17.15 -9.12
CA GLN A 78 -26.20 -16.21 -8.43
C GLN A 78 -25.59 -15.61 -7.16
N LEU A 79 -24.28 -15.35 -7.17
CA LEU A 79 -23.59 -14.71 -6.04
C LEU A 79 -23.79 -13.20 -6.13
N ASP A 80 -23.96 -12.55 -4.98
CA ASP A 80 -24.03 -11.09 -4.92
C ASP A 80 -22.77 -10.47 -5.54
N GLU A 81 -22.98 -9.46 -6.38
CA GLU A 81 -21.95 -8.74 -7.14
C GLU A 81 -20.79 -8.33 -6.22
N GLU A 82 -21.13 -7.65 -5.12
CA GLU A 82 -20.15 -7.18 -4.14
C GLU A 82 -19.31 -8.33 -3.58
N VAL A 83 -19.94 -9.44 -3.20
CA VAL A 83 -19.24 -10.58 -2.60
C VAL A 83 -18.33 -11.25 -3.63
N ALA A 84 -18.79 -11.41 -4.88
CA ALA A 84 -17.99 -11.99 -5.95
C ALA A 84 -16.74 -11.15 -6.25
N TYR A 85 -16.87 -9.83 -6.39
CA TYR A 85 -15.72 -8.95 -6.64
C TYR A 85 -14.80 -8.85 -5.43
N PHE A 86 -15.31 -8.57 -4.23
CA PHE A 86 -14.46 -8.42 -3.05
C PHE A 86 -13.71 -9.71 -2.75
N SER A 87 -14.35 -10.88 -2.81
CA SER A 87 -13.68 -12.15 -2.55
C SER A 87 -12.56 -12.44 -3.55
N MET A 88 -12.80 -12.28 -4.86
CA MET A 88 -11.80 -12.55 -5.88
C MET A 88 -10.66 -11.54 -5.88
N ILE A 89 -10.94 -10.26 -5.65
CA ILE A 89 -9.91 -9.23 -5.52
C ILE A 89 -8.99 -9.51 -4.34
N PHE A 90 -9.55 -9.81 -3.15
CA PHE A 90 -8.73 -10.11 -1.98
C PHE A 90 -7.96 -11.42 -2.14
N LEU A 91 -8.56 -12.43 -2.78
CA LEU A 91 -7.93 -13.71 -3.03
C LEU A 91 -6.75 -13.58 -4.00
N PHE A 92 -6.96 -13.03 -5.20
CA PHE A 92 -5.90 -12.91 -6.21
C PHE A 92 -4.90 -11.79 -5.88
N GLY A 93 -5.34 -10.67 -5.29
CA GLY A 93 -4.46 -9.63 -4.76
C GLY A 93 -3.56 -10.16 -3.64
N GLY A 94 -4.12 -10.97 -2.73
CA GLY A 94 -3.38 -11.67 -1.68
C GLY A 94 -2.37 -12.68 -2.23
N LEU A 95 -2.76 -13.47 -3.24
CA LEU A 95 -1.85 -14.40 -3.93
C LEU A 95 -0.72 -13.65 -4.65
N GLY A 96 -1.00 -12.51 -5.27
CA GLY A 96 0.01 -11.65 -5.90
C GLY A 96 1.05 -11.16 -4.88
N LEU A 97 0.59 -10.69 -3.72
CA LEU A 97 1.48 -10.32 -2.61
C LEU A 97 2.29 -11.52 -2.07
N LEU A 98 1.66 -12.69 -1.92
CA LEU A 98 2.36 -13.90 -1.48
C LEU A 98 3.46 -14.29 -2.47
N ALA A 99 3.18 -14.25 -3.77
CA ALA A 99 4.17 -14.49 -4.82
C ALA A 99 5.33 -13.50 -4.72
N SER A 100 5.05 -12.22 -4.46
CA SER A 100 6.09 -11.20 -4.29
C SER A 100 7.01 -11.54 -3.12
N TYR A 101 6.45 -12.02 -2.01
CA TYR A 101 7.22 -12.42 -0.84
C TYR A 101 8.13 -13.63 -1.13
N ILE A 102 7.62 -14.64 -1.83
CA ILE A 102 8.39 -15.84 -2.18
C ILE A 102 9.56 -15.48 -3.12
N ILE A 103 9.33 -14.61 -4.11
CA ILE A 103 10.36 -14.17 -5.05
C ILE A 103 11.44 -13.35 -4.30
N GLU A 104 11.03 -12.46 -3.40
CA GLU A 104 11.97 -11.71 -2.56
C GLU A 104 12.82 -12.60 -1.65
N GLN A 105 12.21 -13.62 -1.03
CA GLN A 105 12.95 -14.57 -0.20
C GLN A 105 13.97 -15.37 -1.01
N LYS A 106 13.59 -15.82 -2.22
CA LYS A 106 14.51 -16.53 -3.12
C LYS A 106 15.70 -15.64 -3.49
N LYS A 107 15.45 -14.37 -3.83
CA LYS A 107 16.52 -13.43 -4.20
C LYS A 107 17.52 -13.22 -3.05
N LYS A 108 17.04 -13.13 -1.81
CA LYS A 108 17.90 -13.01 -0.62
C LYS A 108 18.70 -14.26 -0.28
N ALA A 109 18.22 -15.44 -0.64
CA ALA A 109 18.93 -16.70 -0.39
C ALA A 109 20.03 -16.98 -1.42
N SER A 110 19.99 -16.28 -2.57
CA SER A 110 20.96 -16.38 -3.67
C SER A 110 22.01 -15.26 -3.68
N GLU A 111 21.88 -14.26 -2.80
CA GLU A 111 22.89 -13.23 -2.49
C GLU A 111 23.70 -13.65 -1.26
#